data_AF-A0A1I2UNT6-F1
#
_entry.id   AF-A0A1I2UNT6-F1
#
_cell.length_a   1.000
_cell.length_b   1.000
_cell.length_c   1.000
_cell.angle_alpha   90.00
_cell.angle_beta   90.00
_cell.angle_gamma   90.00
#
_symmetry.space_group_name_H-M   'P 1'
#
loop_
_entity.id
_entity.type
_entity.pdbx_description
1 polymer ?
#
loop_
_entity_poly.entity_id
_entity_poly.type
_entity_poly.pdbx_seq_one_letter_code
_entity_poly.pdbx_strand_id
1 'polypeptide(L)'
;MAKIVLMPKLGLTMQKGRITSWLKNEGEQVAQGEPLLEVMTEKVNIKVEAPFSGVLYKIIGEKGKTLPISVPIAVLAEEGDAADILEATVDQAREELRQALSAQDQATDTKKAESKPVKPFVVLSGSRKISPRAARLAREAGVDVSLINGTGTGGRVVEEDVRAYLEQVQGDGKAQLMPIDGMRGVIAERMSASRKQAAHVTIMEEIDVTPLGDVRSQLNGLDETGKLKFSYTDLLVKFVAQALTEYPMVNTRSSDSEIELSEHVNIGVAVALENGLVVPNIKDAQRLSLEQISAKIKDLAARARNNELEPREVEGGTFTVSNLGMFGAEGFTPIINRPETAILGVGAMRAKPVLKGGRLEKRSLMTLSLSFDHRIIDGSLAAEFLSRLKEMLESPHPWFELEPRSSGENVLAGGSSTPVQYRKAYQDGISKLMETAPDAVLGFSALTEGVMFDDGEISRLNKELILVALAVYIKCEYCIAAHVYNALEQGASPEQVLEAANVSVFFGGGAALAHSAVMVQDCLEAFSNR
;
A
#
# COMPACT_ATOMS: atom_id res chain seq x y z
N MET A 1 -26.64 50.20 -26.45
CA MET A 1 -25.81 49.37 -27.35
C MET A 1 -25.42 48.11 -26.61
N ALA A 2 -25.72 46.97 -27.20
CA ALA A 2 -25.44 45.66 -26.64
C ALA A 2 -23.93 45.48 -26.34
N LYS A 3 -23.62 44.89 -25.19
CA LYS A 3 -22.23 44.70 -24.72
C LYS A 3 -21.92 43.22 -24.56
N ILE A 4 -20.80 42.80 -25.12
CA ILE A 4 -20.29 41.43 -24.97
C ILE A 4 -19.54 41.33 -23.65
N VAL A 5 -19.90 40.34 -22.84
CA VAL A 5 -19.18 39.96 -21.63
C VAL A 5 -18.14 38.91 -22.01
N LEU A 6 -16.88 39.18 -21.67
CA LEU A 6 -15.76 38.27 -21.91
C LEU A 6 -15.40 37.46 -20.66
N MET A 7 -14.80 36.29 -20.86
CA MET A 7 -14.21 35.50 -19.77
C MET A 7 -13.12 36.31 -19.05
N PRO A 8 -13.28 36.63 -17.75
CA PRO A 8 -12.34 37.49 -17.05
C PRO A 8 -11.03 36.76 -16.70
N LYS A 9 -9.95 37.53 -16.61
CA LYS A 9 -8.66 37.05 -16.08
C LYS A 9 -8.64 37.25 -14.55
N LEU A 10 -8.86 36.17 -13.80
CA LEU A 10 -8.97 36.18 -12.34
C LEU A 10 -7.65 35.85 -11.61
N GLY A 11 -6.52 35.89 -12.32
CA GLY A 11 -5.17 35.68 -11.79
C GLY A 11 -4.07 35.90 -12.84
N LEU A 12 -2.86 36.29 -12.42
CA LEU A 12 -1.76 36.65 -13.34
C LEU A 12 -1.35 35.51 -14.29
N THR A 13 -1.44 34.26 -13.83
CA THR A 13 -1.10 33.03 -14.56
C THR A 13 -2.30 32.35 -15.25
N MET A 14 -3.52 32.86 -15.07
CA MET A 14 -4.74 32.21 -15.58
C MET A 14 -4.82 32.32 -17.10
N GLN A 15 -4.93 31.16 -17.77
CA GLN A 15 -5.12 31.08 -19.23
C GLN A 15 -6.54 30.66 -19.65
N LYS A 16 -7.25 29.91 -18.79
CA LYS A 16 -8.63 29.44 -19.04
C LYS A 16 -9.43 29.43 -17.74
N GLY A 17 -10.75 29.53 -17.83
CA GLY A 17 -11.69 29.42 -16.70
C GLY A 17 -12.85 28.50 -17.04
N ARG A 18 -13.34 27.72 -16.07
CA ARG A 18 -14.51 26.85 -16.27
C ARG A 18 -15.75 27.46 -15.63
N ILE A 19 -16.82 27.61 -16.40
CA ILE A 19 -18.10 28.11 -15.88
C ILE A 19 -18.75 26.99 -15.06
N THR A 20 -18.90 27.16 -13.75
CA THR A 20 -19.52 26.15 -12.86
C THR A 20 -21.02 26.32 -12.79
N SER A 21 -21.50 27.56 -12.68
CA SER A 21 -22.92 27.89 -12.61
C SER A 21 -23.16 29.31 -13.14
N TRP A 22 -24.32 29.53 -13.75
CA TRP A 22 -24.83 30.88 -14.02
C TRP A 22 -25.75 31.26 -12.86
N LEU A 23 -25.57 32.46 -12.30
CA LEU A 23 -26.38 32.96 -11.18
C LEU A 23 -27.59 33.78 -11.67
N LYS A 24 -27.62 34.11 -12.96
CA LYS A 24 -28.69 34.85 -13.66
C LYS A 24 -29.11 34.09 -14.91
N ASN A 25 -30.40 34.17 -15.26
CA ASN A 25 -30.97 33.57 -16.47
C ASN A 25 -31.13 34.58 -17.60
N GLU A 26 -31.25 34.09 -18.84
CA GLU A 26 -31.57 34.93 -20.00
C GLU A 26 -32.90 35.68 -19.79
N GLY A 27 -32.92 36.98 -20.08
CA GLY A 27 -34.04 37.89 -19.83
C GLY A 27 -34.03 38.56 -18.46
N GLU A 28 -33.12 38.20 -17.54
CA GLU A 28 -33.03 38.83 -16.23
C GLU A 28 -32.21 40.13 -16.26
N GLN A 29 -32.62 41.10 -15.44
CA GLN A 29 -31.87 42.34 -15.24
C GLN A 29 -30.70 42.11 -14.29
N VAL A 30 -29.53 42.65 -14.64
CA VAL A 30 -28.30 42.59 -13.84
C VAL A 30 -27.69 43.99 -13.71
N ALA A 31 -27.28 44.35 -12.50
CA ALA A 31 -26.56 45.59 -12.24
C ALA A 31 -25.04 45.38 -12.33
N GLN A 32 -24.30 46.41 -12.72
CA GLN A 32 -22.83 46.41 -12.65
C GLN A 32 -22.36 46.11 -11.23
N GLY A 33 -21.43 45.15 -11.09
CA GLY A 33 -20.93 44.68 -9.78
C GLY A 33 -21.81 43.58 -9.15
N GLU A 34 -22.94 43.22 -9.75
CA GLU A 34 -23.76 42.11 -9.25
C GLU A 34 -23.20 40.75 -9.71
N PRO A 35 -23.19 39.70 -8.85
CA PRO A 35 -22.73 38.37 -9.24
C PRO A 35 -23.52 37.79 -10.43
N LEU A 36 -22.81 37.46 -11.52
CA LEU A 36 -23.39 37.01 -12.78
C LEU A 36 -23.22 35.50 -12.99
N LEU A 37 -22.03 34.96 -12.70
CA LEU A 37 -21.71 33.54 -12.84
C LEU A 37 -20.60 33.13 -11.87
N GLU A 38 -20.45 31.82 -11.67
CA GLU A 38 -19.32 31.25 -10.95
C GLU A 38 -18.33 30.62 -11.95
N VAL A 39 -17.05 30.96 -11.77
CA VAL A 39 -15.95 30.44 -12.58
C VAL A 39 -14.96 29.71 -11.69
N MET A 40 -14.70 28.45 -12.00
CA MET A 40 -13.63 27.64 -11.40
C MET A 40 -12.31 27.97 -12.09
N THR A 41 -11.35 28.40 -11.29
CA THR A 41 -9.95 28.63 -11.68
C THR A 41 -9.06 27.50 -11.14
N GLU A 42 -7.76 27.53 -11.46
CA GLU A 42 -6.72 26.61 -10.95
C GLU A 42 -6.68 26.51 -9.41
N LYS A 43 -7.22 27.51 -8.70
CA LYS A 43 -7.09 27.65 -7.25
C LYS A 43 -8.42 27.64 -6.50
N VAL A 44 -9.48 28.23 -7.05
CA VAL A 44 -10.79 28.40 -6.37
C VAL A 44 -11.94 28.63 -7.36
N ASN A 45 -13.17 28.41 -6.88
CA ASN A 45 -14.40 28.93 -7.50
C ASN A 45 -14.58 30.40 -7.10
N ILE A 46 -14.67 31.29 -8.08
CA ILE A 46 -14.84 32.73 -7.88
C ILE A 46 -16.16 33.16 -8.51
N LYS A 47 -16.94 33.96 -7.77
CA LYS A 47 -18.11 34.65 -8.32
C LYS A 47 -17.62 35.81 -9.18
N VAL A 48 -17.94 35.77 -10.46
CA VAL A 48 -17.65 36.83 -11.42
C VAL A 48 -18.83 37.79 -11.41
N GLU A 49 -18.52 39.06 -11.14
CA GLU A 49 -19.49 40.17 -11.17
C GLU A 49 -19.71 40.67 -12.60
N ALA A 50 -20.91 41.19 -12.86
CA ALA A 50 -21.25 41.78 -14.14
C ALA A 50 -20.43 43.05 -14.40
N PRO A 51 -19.70 43.16 -15.53
CA PRO A 51 -18.88 44.33 -15.83
C PRO A 51 -19.70 45.58 -16.17
N PHE A 52 -20.96 45.41 -16.57
CA PHE A 52 -21.88 46.48 -16.98
C PHE A 52 -23.31 46.14 -16.52
N SER A 53 -24.16 47.16 -16.35
CA SER A 53 -25.60 46.98 -16.10
C SER A 53 -26.35 46.72 -17.41
N GLY A 54 -27.38 45.87 -17.38
CA GLY A 54 -28.23 45.58 -18.54
C GLY A 54 -29.18 44.41 -18.31
N VAL A 55 -29.84 43.95 -19.36
CA VAL A 55 -30.60 42.69 -19.37
C VAL A 55 -29.72 41.60 -19.97
N LEU A 56 -29.62 40.44 -19.32
CA LEU A 56 -28.88 39.29 -19.84
C LEU A 56 -29.58 38.73 -21.07
N TYR A 57 -29.21 39.19 -22.26
CA TYR A 57 -29.92 38.88 -23.50
C TYR A 57 -29.67 37.43 -23.94
N LYS A 58 -28.40 37.01 -23.96
CA LYS A 58 -28.03 35.66 -24.36
C LYS A 58 -26.80 35.15 -23.63
N ILE A 59 -26.87 33.90 -23.17
CA ILE A 59 -25.72 33.15 -22.67
C ILE A 59 -25.09 32.40 -23.84
N ILE A 60 -23.79 32.59 -24.01
CA ILE A 60 -23.02 31.98 -25.10
C ILE A 60 -22.09 30.88 -24.53
N GLY A 61 -21.51 31.11 -23.35
CA GLY A 61 -20.70 30.14 -22.63
C GLY A 61 -21.56 29.18 -21.80
N GLU A 62 -21.72 27.95 -22.26
CA GLU A 62 -22.52 26.95 -21.54
C GLU A 62 -21.93 26.56 -20.19
N LYS A 63 -22.81 26.26 -19.23
CA LYS A 63 -22.43 25.70 -17.93
C LYS A 63 -21.59 24.43 -18.10
N GLY A 64 -20.49 24.35 -17.36
CA GLY A 64 -19.58 23.21 -17.35
C GLY A 64 -18.48 23.26 -18.40
N LYS A 65 -18.49 24.21 -19.34
CA LYS A 65 -17.44 24.39 -20.36
C LYS A 65 -16.25 25.19 -19.81
N THR A 66 -15.05 24.79 -20.23
CA THR A 66 -13.80 25.51 -19.97
C THR A 66 -13.48 26.39 -21.16
N LEU A 67 -13.47 27.70 -20.94
CA LEU A 67 -13.26 28.70 -21.98
C LEU A 67 -11.95 29.46 -21.72
N PRO A 68 -11.16 29.82 -22.75
CA PRO A 68 -9.99 30.67 -22.59
C PRO A 68 -10.35 32.04 -22.01
N ILE A 69 -9.39 32.70 -21.36
CA ILE A 69 -9.60 34.10 -20.96
C ILE A 69 -9.84 34.96 -22.22
N SER A 70 -10.61 36.04 -22.05
CA SER A 70 -10.90 37.00 -23.11
C SER A 70 -11.77 36.50 -24.27
N VAL A 71 -12.43 35.34 -24.15
CA VAL A 71 -13.45 34.91 -25.14
C VAL A 71 -14.86 35.34 -24.73
N PRO A 72 -15.79 35.57 -25.67
CA PRO A 72 -17.18 35.90 -25.36
C PRO A 72 -17.91 34.81 -24.57
N ILE A 73 -18.63 35.20 -23.52
CA ILE A 73 -19.42 34.30 -22.66
C ILE A 73 -20.90 34.68 -22.55
N ALA A 74 -21.26 35.94 -22.74
CA ALA A 74 -22.65 36.41 -22.75
C ALA A 74 -22.79 37.77 -23.46
N VAL A 75 -24.03 38.16 -23.76
CA VAL A 75 -24.39 39.49 -24.28
C VAL A 75 -25.39 40.14 -23.34
N LEU A 76 -25.12 41.38 -22.94
CA LEU A 76 -26.03 42.24 -22.18
C LEU A 76 -26.68 43.27 -23.11
N ALA A 77 -28.01 43.40 -23.05
CA ALA A 77 -28.77 44.42 -23.76
C ALA A 77 -28.99 45.67 -22.89
N GLU A 78 -28.97 46.85 -23.53
CA GLU A 78 -29.42 48.10 -22.91
C GLU A 78 -30.88 48.41 -23.29
N GLU A 79 -31.55 49.22 -22.46
CA GLU A 79 -32.94 49.60 -22.68
C GLU A 79 -33.06 50.46 -23.96
N GLY A 80 -33.81 49.97 -24.95
CA GLY A 80 -33.99 50.62 -26.26
C GLY A 80 -33.14 50.06 -27.41
N ASP A 81 -32.35 48.99 -27.18
CA ASP A 81 -31.65 48.30 -28.26
C ASP A 81 -32.64 47.56 -29.20
N ALA A 82 -32.51 47.78 -30.51
CA ALA A 82 -33.34 47.10 -31.51
C ALA A 82 -32.96 45.60 -31.62
N ALA A 83 -33.96 44.73 -31.78
CA ALA A 83 -33.78 43.28 -31.85
C ALA A 83 -32.76 42.84 -32.92
N ASP A 84 -32.75 43.51 -34.07
CA ASP A 84 -31.81 43.21 -35.17
C ASP A 84 -30.34 43.46 -34.79
N ILE A 85 -30.09 44.46 -33.92
CA ILE A 85 -28.74 44.79 -33.44
C ILE A 85 -28.28 43.79 -32.37
N LEU A 86 -29.22 43.32 -31.54
CA LEU A 86 -28.96 42.31 -30.51
C LEU A 86 -28.62 40.95 -31.12
N GLU A 87 -29.39 40.50 -32.11
CA GLU A 87 -29.10 39.25 -32.84
C GLU A 87 -27.76 39.32 -33.57
N ALA A 88 -27.46 40.44 -34.27
CA ALA A 88 -26.17 40.63 -34.93
C ALA A 88 -24.99 40.57 -33.94
N THR A 89 -25.16 41.11 -32.72
CA THR A 89 -24.13 41.08 -31.67
C THR A 89 -23.95 39.66 -31.10
N VAL A 90 -25.04 38.91 -30.95
CA VAL A 90 -24.99 37.50 -30.53
C VAL A 90 -24.30 36.64 -31.57
N ASP A 91 -24.60 36.85 -32.86
CA ASP A 91 -23.97 36.10 -33.95
C ASP A 91 -22.47 36.40 -34.04
N GLN A 92 -22.08 37.66 -33.89
CA GLN A 92 -20.66 38.04 -33.79
C GLN A 92 -19.96 37.32 -32.62
N ALA A 93 -20.55 37.39 -31.43
CA ALA A 93 -19.97 36.78 -30.23
C ALA A 93 -19.91 35.24 -30.31
N ARG A 94 -20.89 34.61 -30.97
CA ARG A 94 -20.88 33.16 -31.26
C ARG A 94 -19.80 32.77 -32.25
N GLU A 95 -19.61 33.54 -33.31
CA GLU A 95 -18.58 33.26 -34.31
C GLU A 95 -17.18 33.45 -33.72
N GLU A 96 -16.96 34.51 -32.93
CA GLU A 96 -15.71 34.72 -32.18
C GLU A 96 -15.42 33.57 -31.20
N LEU A 97 -16.44 33.12 -30.45
CA LEU A 97 -16.30 31.95 -29.59
C LEU A 97 -16.02 30.67 -30.40
N ARG A 98 -16.71 30.47 -31.52
CA ARG A 98 -16.54 29.30 -32.39
C ARG A 98 -15.17 29.25 -33.02
N GLN A 99 -14.60 30.38 -33.44
CA GLN A 99 -13.23 30.44 -33.95
C GLN A 99 -12.21 30.14 -32.85
N ALA A 100 -12.42 30.67 -31.63
CA ALA A 100 -11.58 30.36 -30.48
C ALA A 100 -11.64 28.89 -30.05
N LEU A 101 -12.80 28.24 -30.19
CA LEU A 101 -13.02 26.83 -29.85
C LEU A 101 -12.62 25.87 -30.99
N SER A 102 -12.83 26.23 -32.25
CA SER A 102 -12.43 25.42 -33.43
C SER A 102 -10.91 25.28 -33.57
N ALA A 103 -10.13 26.20 -33.00
CA ALA A 103 -8.68 26.05 -32.86
C ALA A 103 -8.28 24.99 -31.80
N GLN A 104 -9.21 24.55 -30.95
CA GLN A 104 -9.00 23.56 -29.89
C GLN A 104 -9.81 22.24 -30.07
N ASP A 105 -10.89 22.24 -30.85
CA ASP A 105 -11.86 21.13 -30.96
C ASP A 105 -11.50 20.02 -31.97
N GLN A 106 -10.26 19.93 -32.47
CA GLN A 106 -9.82 18.70 -33.16
C GLN A 106 -9.61 17.49 -32.22
N ALA A 107 -9.82 17.65 -30.91
CA ALA A 107 -9.71 16.53 -29.99
C ALA A 107 -10.68 16.70 -28.83
N THR A 108 -11.92 16.20 -28.96
CA THR A 108 -12.54 15.30 -27.96
C THR A 108 -14.04 15.09 -28.16
N ASP A 109 -14.43 13.84 -28.30
CA ASP A 109 -15.55 13.29 -27.54
C ASP A 109 -15.30 11.79 -27.33
N THR A 110 -15.35 11.30 -26.09
CA THR A 110 -16.25 10.18 -25.71
C THR A 110 -16.01 9.60 -24.31
N LYS A 111 -17.15 9.11 -23.80
CA LYS A 111 -17.47 8.45 -22.54
C LYS A 111 -16.60 7.25 -22.15
N LYS A 112 -16.54 7.06 -20.82
CA LYS A 112 -15.92 5.99 -20.01
C LYS A 112 -16.54 4.62 -20.33
N ALA A 113 -15.70 3.61 -20.64
CA ALA A 113 -16.11 2.22 -20.80
C ALA A 113 -15.59 1.37 -19.63
N GLU A 114 -16.47 0.56 -19.04
CA GLU A 114 -16.14 -0.45 -18.03
C GLU A 114 -15.38 -1.62 -18.64
N SER A 115 -14.39 -2.14 -17.91
CA SER A 115 -13.53 -3.25 -18.32
C SER A 115 -14.30 -4.57 -18.35
N LYS A 116 -14.44 -5.17 -19.54
CA LYS A 116 -14.94 -6.54 -19.71
C LYS A 116 -13.90 -7.56 -19.23
N PRO A 117 -14.32 -8.74 -18.74
CA PRO A 117 -13.42 -9.79 -18.28
C PRO A 117 -12.51 -10.27 -19.41
N VAL A 118 -11.21 -10.32 -19.13
CA VAL A 118 -10.19 -10.88 -20.03
C VAL A 118 -10.42 -12.40 -20.11
N LYS A 119 -10.59 -12.93 -21.32
CA LYS A 119 -10.71 -14.38 -21.54
C LYS A 119 -9.40 -15.08 -21.12
N PRO A 120 -9.46 -16.27 -20.49
CA PRO A 120 -8.26 -17.02 -20.13
C PRO A 120 -7.38 -17.32 -21.34
N PHE A 121 -6.06 -17.31 -21.16
CA PHE A 121 -5.11 -17.78 -22.16
C PHE A 121 -5.34 -19.26 -22.48
N VAL A 122 -5.20 -19.62 -23.75
CA VAL A 122 -5.25 -21.03 -24.20
C VAL A 122 -3.87 -21.66 -23.95
N VAL A 123 -3.81 -22.68 -23.09
CA VAL A 123 -2.54 -23.32 -22.65
C VAL A 123 -2.19 -24.58 -23.45
N LEU A 124 -3.07 -25.09 -24.32
CA LEU A 124 -2.84 -26.33 -25.07
C LEU A 124 -2.95 -26.14 -26.60
N SER A 125 -1.80 -26.17 -27.27
CA SER A 125 -1.66 -26.32 -28.73
C SER A 125 -1.74 -27.80 -29.11
N GLY A 126 -2.89 -28.44 -28.89
CA GLY A 126 -3.18 -29.73 -29.53
C GLY A 126 -3.35 -29.54 -31.04
N SER A 127 -2.92 -30.50 -31.86
CA SER A 127 -3.09 -30.48 -33.32
C SER A 127 -4.58 -30.38 -33.68
N ARG A 128 -5.10 -29.16 -33.86
CA ARG A 128 -6.48 -28.93 -34.25
C ARG A 128 -6.64 -29.32 -35.72
N LYS A 129 -7.70 -30.06 -36.01
CA LYS A 129 -8.06 -30.36 -37.39
C LYS A 129 -8.50 -29.04 -38.03
N ILE A 130 -7.89 -28.66 -39.15
CA ILE A 130 -8.25 -27.46 -39.90
C ILE A 130 -8.79 -27.85 -41.27
N SER A 131 -9.81 -27.15 -41.76
CA SER A 131 -10.30 -27.34 -43.13
C SER A 131 -9.30 -26.78 -44.17
N PRO A 132 -9.19 -27.35 -45.38
CA PRO A 132 -8.26 -26.85 -46.40
C PRO A 132 -8.44 -25.37 -46.76
N ARG A 133 -9.69 -24.88 -46.72
CA ARG A 133 -10.01 -23.47 -46.99
C ARG A 133 -9.57 -22.55 -45.86
N ALA A 134 -9.84 -22.94 -44.60
CA ALA A 134 -9.35 -22.22 -43.43
C ALA A 134 -7.81 -22.21 -43.37
N ALA A 135 -7.15 -23.31 -43.73
CA ALA A 135 -5.69 -23.41 -43.74
C ALA A 135 -5.04 -22.48 -44.78
N ARG A 136 -5.70 -22.33 -45.94
CA ARG A 136 -5.27 -21.37 -46.96
C ARG A 136 -5.46 -19.93 -46.47
N LEU A 137 -6.63 -19.59 -45.94
CA LEU A 137 -6.93 -18.25 -45.43
C LEU A 137 -6.02 -17.85 -44.26
N ALA A 138 -5.78 -18.76 -43.31
CA ALA A 138 -4.89 -18.54 -42.19
C ALA A 138 -3.43 -18.33 -42.63
N ARG A 139 -2.97 -19.09 -43.65
CA ARG A 139 -1.62 -18.92 -44.22
C ARG A 139 -1.48 -17.61 -44.99
N GLU A 140 -2.47 -17.25 -45.79
CA GLU A 140 -2.50 -15.98 -46.53
C GLU A 140 -2.50 -14.78 -45.59
N ALA A 141 -3.21 -14.89 -44.46
CA ALA A 141 -3.31 -13.83 -43.47
C ALA A 141 -2.23 -13.90 -42.36
N GLY A 142 -1.30 -14.87 -42.42
CA GLY A 142 -0.23 -15.02 -41.42
C GLY A 142 -0.69 -15.37 -40.00
N VAL A 143 -1.88 -15.97 -39.86
CA VAL A 143 -2.49 -16.31 -38.57
C VAL A 143 -2.13 -17.71 -38.11
N ASP A 144 -1.66 -17.84 -36.87
CA ASP A 144 -1.49 -19.15 -36.24
C ASP A 144 -2.86 -19.77 -35.88
N VAL A 145 -3.14 -20.90 -36.51
CA VAL A 145 -4.35 -21.71 -36.33
C VAL A 145 -4.52 -22.18 -34.88
N SER A 146 -3.43 -22.31 -34.11
CA SER A 146 -3.47 -22.70 -32.71
C SER A 146 -4.25 -21.70 -31.82
N LEU A 147 -4.39 -20.46 -32.30
CA LEU A 147 -5.05 -19.36 -31.58
C LEU A 147 -6.55 -19.28 -31.85
N ILE A 148 -7.06 -20.02 -32.84
CA ILE A 148 -8.45 -19.96 -33.29
C ILE A 148 -9.25 -21.12 -32.69
N ASN A 149 -10.36 -20.82 -32.02
CA ASN A 149 -11.28 -21.85 -31.54
C ASN A 149 -12.15 -22.34 -32.71
N GLY A 150 -12.10 -23.65 -33.00
CA GLY A 150 -12.79 -24.23 -34.15
C GLY A 150 -14.24 -24.59 -33.84
N THR A 151 -15.19 -24.07 -34.62
CA THR A 151 -16.64 -24.33 -34.43
C THR A 151 -17.17 -25.48 -35.29
N GLY A 152 -16.36 -26.02 -36.20
CA GLY A 152 -16.72 -27.14 -37.07
C GLY A 152 -16.82 -28.49 -36.35
N THR A 153 -17.38 -29.49 -37.05
CA THR A 153 -17.60 -30.84 -36.50
C THR A 153 -16.32 -31.46 -35.92
N GLY A 154 -16.38 -31.89 -34.65
CA GLY A 154 -15.23 -32.41 -33.92
C GLY A 154 -14.17 -31.37 -33.53
N GLY A 155 -14.54 -30.09 -33.41
CA GLY A 155 -13.64 -29.00 -33.03
C GLY A 155 -12.73 -28.54 -34.17
N ARG A 156 -13.15 -28.74 -35.42
CA ARG A 156 -12.39 -28.36 -36.61
C ARG A 156 -12.46 -26.87 -36.86
N VAL A 157 -11.33 -26.23 -37.16
CA VAL A 157 -11.29 -24.82 -37.57
C VAL A 157 -11.81 -24.67 -39.00
N VAL A 158 -12.89 -23.92 -39.17
CA VAL A 158 -13.50 -23.59 -40.46
C VAL A 158 -13.15 -22.17 -40.91
N GLU A 159 -13.48 -21.83 -42.15
CA GLU A 159 -13.07 -20.56 -42.77
C GLU A 159 -13.68 -19.36 -42.02
N GLU A 160 -14.91 -19.52 -41.54
CA GLU A 160 -15.63 -18.54 -40.73
C GLU A 160 -14.89 -18.24 -39.43
N ASP A 161 -14.28 -19.24 -38.79
CA ASP A 161 -13.52 -19.05 -37.55
C ASP A 161 -12.26 -18.20 -37.78
N VAL A 162 -11.58 -18.41 -38.91
CA VAL A 162 -10.40 -17.62 -39.31
C VAL A 162 -10.80 -16.19 -39.65
N ARG A 163 -11.93 -16.00 -40.35
CA ARG A 163 -12.44 -14.66 -40.67
C ARG A 163 -12.87 -13.90 -39.42
N ALA A 164 -13.60 -14.53 -38.51
CA ALA A 164 -14.01 -13.93 -37.24
C ALA A 164 -12.79 -13.58 -36.37
N TYR A 165 -11.76 -14.43 -36.36
CA TYR A 165 -10.49 -14.12 -35.69
C TYR A 165 -9.78 -12.92 -36.35
N LEU A 166 -9.74 -12.88 -37.69
CA LEU A 166 -9.18 -11.75 -38.42
C LEU A 166 -9.93 -10.45 -38.16
N GLU A 167 -11.26 -10.46 -38.12
CA GLU A 167 -12.09 -9.31 -37.76
C GLU A 167 -11.87 -8.86 -36.31
N GLN A 168 -11.66 -9.82 -35.40
CA GLN A 168 -11.36 -9.54 -34.00
C GLN A 168 -9.96 -8.94 -33.80
N VAL A 169 -8.97 -9.40 -34.57
CA VAL A 169 -7.58 -8.88 -34.53
C VAL A 169 -7.44 -7.58 -35.32
N GLN A 170 -8.20 -7.42 -36.41
CA GLN A 170 -8.30 -6.19 -37.20
C GLN A 170 -9.26 -5.17 -36.59
N GLY A 171 -9.79 -5.41 -35.38
CA GLY A 171 -10.70 -4.48 -34.72
C GLY A 171 -10.18 -3.04 -34.88
N ASP A 172 -11.08 -2.14 -35.29
CA ASP A 172 -10.83 -0.71 -35.53
C ASP A 172 -10.25 -0.05 -34.27
N GLY A 173 -8.98 -0.32 -33.98
CA GLY A 173 -8.23 0.09 -32.81
C GLY A 173 -7.88 1.56 -32.92
N LYS A 174 -8.88 2.41 -33.16
CA LYS A 174 -8.76 3.84 -32.92
C LYS A 174 -8.49 3.99 -31.44
N ALA A 175 -7.24 4.29 -31.11
CA ALA A 175 -6.83 4.60 -29.76
C ALA A 175 -7.78 5.67 -29.21
N GLN A 176 -8.47 5.37 -28.12
CA GLN A 176 -9.33 6.34 -27.45
C GLN A 176 -8.42 7.41 -26.82
N LEU A 177 -8.32 8.56 -27.47
CA LEU A 177 -7.54 9.69 -26.97
C LEU A 177 -8.33 10.38 -25.86
N MET A 178 -7.90 10.19 -24.61
CA MET A 178 -8.40 10.96 -23.47
C MET A 178 -7.51 12.19 -23.28
N PRO A 179 -8.07 13.41 -23.26
CA PRO A 179 -7.29 14.61 -23.01
C PRO A 179 -6.83 14.61 -21.56
N ILE A 180 -5.64 15.17 -21.32
CA ILE A 180 -5.21 15.47 -19.96
C ILE A 180 -6.10 16.62 -19.46
N ASP A 181 -7.04 16.30 -18.58
CA ASP A 181 -7.92 17.29 -17.94
C ASP A 181 -7.14 18.26 -17.04
N GLY A 182 -7.80 19.32 -16.56
CA GLY A 182 -7.13 20.38 -15.78
C GLY A 182 -6.42 19.85 -14.52
N MET A 183 -7.00 18.89 -13.82
CA MET A 183 -6.38 18.33 -12.60
C MET A 183 -5.19 17.43 -12.95
N ARG A 184 -5.35 16.54 -13.93
CA ARG A 184 -4.27 15.67 -14.42
C ARG A 184 -3.12 16.46 -15.03
N GLY A 185 -3.41 17.60 -15.67
CA GLY A 185 -2.41 18.50 -16.24
C GLY A 185 -1.53 19.12 -15.16
N VAL A 186 -2.14 19.66 -14.10
CA VAL A 186 -1.43 20.21 -12.94
C VAL A 186 -0.62 19.13 -12.23
N ILE A 187 -1.18 17.92 -12.04
CA ILE A 187 -0.44 16.80 -11.45
C ILE A 187 0.78 16.44 -12.32
N ALA A 188 0.59 16.31 -13.64
CA ALA A 188 1.66 15.96 -14.56
C ALA A 188 2.80 17.01 -14.53
N GLU A 189 2.46 18.30 -14.54
CA GLU A 189 3.42 19.39 -14.43
C GLU A 189 4.16 19.35 -13.09
N ARG A 190 3.44 19.28 -11.95
CA ARG A 190 4.05 19.24 -10.61
C ARG A 190 4.94 18.03 -10.40
N MET A 191 4.51 16.84 -10.82
CA MET A 191 5.31 15.62 -10.67
C MET A 191 6.55 15.64 -11.56
N SER A 192 6.44 16.19 -12.78
CA SER A 192 7.59 16.41 -13.67
C SER A 192 8.57 17.43 -13.09
N ALA A 193 8.08 18.54 -12.55
CA ALA A 193 8.90 19.56 -11.89
C ALA A 193 9.62 18.98 -10.66
N SER A 194 8.91 18.26 -9.80
CA SER A 194 9.49 17.59 -8.62
C SER A 194 10.65 16.67 -9.00
N ARG A 195 10.45 15.78 -9.97
CA ARG A 195 11.49 14.86 -10.45
C ARG A 195 12.69 15.53 -11.10
N LYS A 196 12.49 16.67 -11.78
CA LYS A 196 13.57 17.41 -12.43
C LYS A 196 14.36 18.27 -11.45
N GLN A 197 13.69 18.82 -10.45
CA GLN A 197 14.29 19.76 -9.52
C GLN A 197 14.92 19.08 -8.31
N ALA A 198 14.34 18.00 -7.80
CA ALA A 198 14.93 17.24 -6.69
C ALA A 198 15.89 16.16 -7.22
N ALA A 199 17.04 15.98 -6.56
CA ALA A 199 17.92 14.84 -6.82
C ALA A 199 17.34 13.61 -6.09
N HIS A 200 16.27 13.05 -6.65
CA HIS A 200 15.53 11.96 -6.03
C HIS A 200 16.38 10.72 -5.80
N VAL A 201 16.47 10.30 -4.54
CA VAL A 201 16.95 8.98 -4.15
C VAL A 201 15.90 8.32 -3.27
N THR A 202 15.73 7.00 -3.41
CA THR A 202 14.85 6.21 -2.55
C THR A 202 15.68 5.13 -1.87
N ILE A 203 15.58 5.06 -0.55
CA ILE A 203 16.07 3.91 0.23
C ILE A 203 14.87 3.15 0.77
N MET A 204 15.00 1.83 0.87
CA MET A 204 13.94 0.94 1.35
C MET A 204 14.44 0.10 2.49
N GLU A 205 13.59 -0.12 3.49
CA GLU A 205 13.89 -0.98 4.62
C GLU A 205 12.68 -1.85 4.96
N GLU A 206 12.93 -3.14 5.15
CA GLU A 206 11.92 -4.09 5.64
C GLU A 206 11.93 -4.09 7.17
N ILE A 207 10.73 -4.02 7.76
CA ILE A 207 10.52 -3.90 9.20
C ILE A 207 9.52 -4.95 9.73
N ASP A 208 9.77 -5.49 10.93
CA ASP A 208 8.85 -6.39 11.63
C ASP A 208 7.76 -5.60 12.37
N VAL A 209 6.58 -5.49 11.76
CA VAL A 209 5.42 -4.82 12.35
C VAL A 209 4.51 -5.77 13.14
N THR A 210 4.98 -6.97 13.49
CA THR A 210 4.23 -7.87 14.39
C THR A 210 3.93 -7.21 15.74
N PRO A 211 4.91 -6.56 16.42
CA PRO A 211 4.66 -5.85 17.68
C PRO A 211 3.67 -4.69 17.52
N LEU A 212 3.75 -3.97 16.39
CA LEU A 212 2.80 -2.89 16.07
C LEU A 212 1.37 -3.40 15.88
N GLY A 213 1.21 -4.59 15.28
CA GLY A 213 -0.07 -5.28 15.17
C GLY A 213 -0.68 -5.65 16.51
N ASP A 214 0.16 -6.07 17.47
CA ASP A 214 -0.25 -6.36 18.85
C ASP A 214 -0.71 -5.08 19.57
N VAL A 215 0.12 -4.03 19.59
CA VAL A 215 -0.23 -2.72 20.19
C VAL A 215 -1.53 -2.18 19.60
N ARG A 216 -1.69 -2.21 18.28
CA ARG A 216 -2.93 -1.77 17.62
C ARG A 216 -4.15 -2.57 18.11
N SER A 217 -3.99 -3.87 18.29
CA SER A 217 -5.06 -4.77 18.74
C SER A 217 -5.39 -4.55 20.22
N GLN A 218 -4.39 -4.28 21.05
CA GLN A 218 -4.56 -3.87 22.45
C GLN A 218 -5.31 -2.54 22.56
N LEU A 219 -4.84 -1.50 21.88
CA LEU A 219 -5.46 -0.16 21.90
C LEU A 219 -6.92 -0.20 21.43
N ASN A 220 -7.21 -0.93 20.36
CA ASN A 220 -8.59 -1.10 19.88
C ASN A 220 -9.47 -1.95 20.80
N GLY A 221 -8.86 -2.76 21.67
CA GLY A 221 -9.57 -3.54 22.68
C GLY A 221 -9.89 -2.75 23.96
N LEU A 222 -9.24 -1.60 24.19
CA LEU A 222 -9.49 -0.74 25.35
C LEU A 222 -10.81 0.03 25.25
N ASP A 223 -11.28 0.32 24.03
CA ASP A 223 -12.56 0.99 23.81
C ASP A 223 -13.70 -0.04 23.65
N GLU A 224 -14.35 -0.37 24.75
CA GLU A 224 -15.53 -1.26 24.77
C GLU A 224 -16.72 -0.71 23.95
N THR A 225 -16.74 0.60 23.66
CA THR A 225 -17.80 1.21 22.84
C THR A 225 -17.57 1.03 21.33
N GLY A 226 -16.35 0.65 20.93
CA GLY A 226 -15.94 0.46 19.54
C GLY A 226 -15.96 1.74 18.69
N LYS A 227 -16.07 2.92 19.30
CA LYS A 227 -16.16 4.21 18.60
C LYS A 227 -14.79 4.69 18.12
N LEU A 228 -13.73 4.38 18.85
CA LEU A 228 -12.34 4.69 18.54
C LEU A 228 -11.65 3.45 17.98
N LYS A 229 -11.37 3.48 16.68
CA LYS A 229 -10.66 2.40 15.99
C LYS A 229 -9.41 2.93 15.28
N PHE A 230 -8.25 2.55 15.76
CA PHE A 230 -6.95 2.92 15.21
C PHE A 230 -6.56 2.05 14.01
N SER A 231 -6.08 2.72 12.97
CA SER A 231 -5.46 2.13 11.78
C SER A 231 -3.94 2.05 11.93
N TYR A 232 -3.29 1.25 11.07
CA TYR A 232 -1.82 1.26 10.99
C TYR A 232 -1.28 2.62 10.54
N THR A 233 -2.00 3.32 9.66
CA THR A 233 -1.63 4.68 9.21
C THR A 233 -1.63 5.65 10.39
N ASP A 234 -2.56 5.53 11.34
CA ASP A 234 -2.63 6.44 12.51
C ASP A 234 -1.38 6.30 13.37
N LEU A 235 -0.96 5.05 13.65
CA LEU A 235 0.26 4.73 14.39
C LEU A 235 1.51 5.20 13.63
N LEU A 236 1.59 4.92 12.32
CA LEU A 236 2.70 5.35 11.48
C LEU A 236 2.84 6.87 11.48
N VAL A 237 1.75 7.62 11.33
CA VAL A 237 1.77 9.08 11.39
C VAL A 237 2.27 9.56 12.75
N LYS A 238 1.83 8.94 13.86
CA LYS A 238 2.30 9.31 15.21
C LYS A 238 3.81 9.08 15.38
N PHE A 239 4.32 7.92 14.95
CA PHE A 239 5.73 7.60 15.03
C PHE A 239 6.60 8.45 14.09
N VAL A 240 6.15 8.67 12.85
CA VAL A 240 6.83 9.55 11.90
C VAL A 240 6.88 10.98 12.44
N ALA A 241 5.79 11.49 13.01
CA ALA A 241 5.76 12.83 13.59
C ALA A 241 6.80 12.98 14.70
N GLN A 242 6.94 11.96 15.54
CA GLN A 242 7.91 11.94 16.62
C GLN A 242 9.35 11.83 16.08
N ALA A 243 9.61 10.93 15.13
CA ALA A 243 10.93 10.77 14.52
C ALA A 243 11.38 12.07 13.82
N LEU A 244 10.48 12.79 13.15
CA LEU A 244 10.80 14.06 12.50
C LEU A 244 11.22 15.17 13.49
N THR A 245 10.84 15.08 14.78
CA THR A 245 11.37 15.98 15.81
C THR A 245 12.83 15.70 16.17
N GLU A 246 13.26 14.45 16.03
CA GLU A 246 14.65 14.02 16.24
C GLU A 246 15.52 14.31 15.00
N TYR A 247 14.91 14.39 13.81
CA TYR A 247 15.58 14.59 12.51
C TYR A 247 15.06 15.83 11.76
N PRO A 248 15.32 17.06 12.25
CA PRO A 248 14.75 18.28 11.69
C PRO A 248 15.12 18.53 10.21
N MET A 249 16.28 18.06 9.76
CA MET A 249 16.71 18.16 8.35
C MET A 249 15.83 17.35 7.39
N VAL A 250 15.20 16.27 7.87
CA VAL A 250 14.23 15.48 7.10
C VAL A 250 12.86 16.18 7.05
N ASN A 251 12.57 17.03 8.05
CA ASN A 251 11.38 17.87 8.12
C ASN A 251 11.59 19.26 7.51
N THR A 252 12.21 19.32 6.32
CA THR A 252 12.53 20.58 5.63
C THR A 252 11.64 20.82 4.42
N ARG A 253 11.52 22.10 4.04
CA ARG A 253 10.97 22.52 2.76
C ARG A 253 12.07 23.20 1.95
N SER A 254 12.02 23.11 0.64
CA SER A 254 13.06 23.68 -0.24
C SER A 254 12.51 24.47 -1.41
N SER A 255 13.12 25.64 -1.60
CA SER A 255 13.02 26.44 -2.81
C SER A 255 14.23 26.17 -3.72
N ASP A 256 14.41 26.98 -4.76
CA ASP A 256 15.59 26.87 -5.63
C ASP A 256 16.87 27.43 -5.00
N SER A 257 16.76 28.19 -3.90
CA SER A 257 17.90 28.87 -3.28
C SER A 257 18.01 28.71 -1.76
N GLU A 258 16.94 28.28 -1.10
CA GLU A 258 16.86 28.25 0.36
C GLU A 258 16.25 26.95 0.87
N ILE A 259 16.71 26.51 2.04
CA ILE A 259 16.16 25.40 2.81
C ILE A 259 15.46 26.00 4.03
N GLU A 260 14.15 25.77 4.14
CA GLU A 260 13.33 26.16 5.26
C GLU A 260 13.27 25.01 6.28
N LEU A 261 13.91 25.20 7.43
CA LEU A 261 13.75 24.30 8.57
C LEU A 261 12.42 24.60 9.27
N SER A 262 11.51 23.64 9.23
CA SER A 262 10.19 23.80 9.84
C SER A 262 10.22 23.36 11.31
N GLU A 263 9.85 24.25 12.23
CA GLU A 263 9.66 23.91 13.66
C GLU A 263 8.41 23.03 13.89
N HIS A 264 7.46 23.13 12.98
CA HIS A 264 6.20 22.39 13.02
C HIS A 264 6.30 21.12 12.15
N VAL A 265 5.73 20.01 12.61
CA VAL A 265 5.66 18.76 11.85
C VAL A 265 4.26 18.63 11.27
N ASN A 266 4.11 18.98 9.99
CA ASN A 266 2.84 18.92 9.26
C ASN A 266 2.87 17.74 8.29
N ILE A 267 2.18 16.65 8.65
CA ILE A 267 2.23 15.41 7.87
C ILE A 267 1.08 15.35 6.87
N GLY A 268 1.42 15.37 5.59
CA GLY A 268 0.52 15.05 4.50
C GLY A 268 0.20 13.56 4.46
N VAL A 269 -1.08 13.19 4.37
CA VAL A 269 -1.50 11.80 4.18
C VAL A 269 -2.15 11.67 2.81
N ALA A 270 -1.56 10.87 1.93
CA ALA A 270 -2.03 10.73 0.56
C ALA A 270 -3.39 9.98 0.52
N VAL A 271 -4.41 10.62 -0.07
CA VAL A 271 -5.76 10.07 -0.23
C VAL A 271 -6.07 9.91 -1.71
N ALA A 272 -6.31 8.67 -2.14
CA ALA A 272 -6.71 8.35 -3.50
C ALA A 272 -8.17 8.75 -3.76
N LEU A 273 -8.41 9.42 -4.88
CA LEU A 273 -9.72 9.84 -5.38
C LEU A 273 -10.01 9.15 -6.71
N GLU A 274 -11.26 9.11 -7.16
CA GLU A 274 -11.62 8.49 -8.45
C GLU A 274 -10.88 9.13 -9.64
N ASN A 275 -10.62 10.43 -9.56
CA ASN A 275 -10.02 11.22 -10.64
C ASN A 275 -8.63 11.76 -10.31
N GLY A 276 -7.99 11.33 -9.23
CA GLY A 276 -6.67 11.84 -8.86
C GLY A 276 -6.20 11.48 -7.46
N LEU A 277 -5.36 12.34 -6.91
CA LEU A 277 -4.75 12.22 -5.60
C LEU A 277 -4.79 13.57 -4.92
N VAL A 278 -5.12 13.59 -3.63
CA VAL A 278 -5.00 14.78 -2.78
C VAL A 278 -4.24 14.41 -1.50
N VAL A 279 -3.49 15.38 -0.97
CA VAL A 279 -2.65 15.18 0.22
C VAL A 279 -3.02 16.22 1.28
N PRO A 280 -4.07 15.97 2.08
CA PRO A 280 -4.37 16.81 3.24
C PRO A 280 -3.32 16.62 4.34
N ASN A 281 -3.03 17.68 5.07
CA ASN A 281 -2.00 17.80 6.09
C ASN A 281 -2.60 17.80 7.49
N ILE A 282 -2.09 16.91 8.33
CA ILE A 282 -2.32 16.92 9.76
C ILE A 282 -1.33 17.92 10.36
N LYS A 283 -1.85 19.07 10.79
CA LYS A 283 -1.05 20.15 11.37
C LYS A 283 -0.56 19.80 12.76
N ASP A 284 0.69 20.14 13.05
CA ASP A 284 1.33 19.93 14.36
C ASP A 284 1.20 18.49 14.87
N ALA A 285 1.39 17.51 13.98
CA ALA A 285 1.16 16.09 14.27
C ALA A 285 1.97 15.59 15.49
N GLN A 286 3.14 16.18 15.75
CA GLN A 286 3.98 15.86 16.90
C GLN A 286 3.32 16.18 18.24
N ARG A 287 2.45 17.20 18.28
CA ARG A 287 1.75 17.67 19.49
C ARG A 287 0.40 16.98 19.71
N LEU A 288 -0.09 16.21 18.74
CA LEU A 288 -1.40 15.57 18.81
C LEU A 288 -1.32 14.20 19.48
N SER A 289 -2.40 13.83 20.19
CA SER A 289 -2.61 12.47 20.67
C SER A 289 -2.95 11.52 19.51
N LEU A 290 -2.84 10.21 19.73
CA LEU A 290 -3.18 9.22 18.71
C LEU A 290 -4.67 9.29 18.32
N GLU A 291 -5.56 9.54 19.29
CA GLU A 291 -7.00 9.74 19.09
C GLU A 291 -7.26 10.93 18.17
N GLN A 292 -6.60 12.06 18.43
CA GLN A 292 -6.72 13.27 17.63
C GLN A 292 -6.21 13.06 16.20
N ILE A 293 -5.10 12.33 16.03
CA ILE A 293 -4.56 11.96 14.71
C ILE A 293 -5.57 11.08 13.95
N SER A 294 -6.07 10.01 14.58
CA SER A 294 -7.07 9.11 14.00
C SER A 294 -8.35 9.85 13.58
N ALA A 295 -8.86 10.74 14.43
CA ALA A 295 -10.04 11.55 14.12
C ALA A 295 -9.78 12.47 12.91
N LYS A 296 -8.64 13.17 12.88
CA LYS A 296 -8.26 14.05 11.76
C LYS A 296 -8.06 13.30 10.45
N ILE A 297 -7.39 12.15 10.47
CA ILE A 297 -7.20 11.33 9.25
C ILE A 297 -8.54 10.93 8.66
N LYS A 298 -9.48 10.46 9.49
CA LYS A 298 -10.81 10.03 9.03
C LYS A 298 -11.62 11.20 8.47
N ASP A 299 -11.64 12.32 9.18
CA ASP A 299 -12.33 13.54 8.73
C ASP A 299 -11.76 14.05 7.40
N LEU A 300 -10.45 14.27 7.34
CA LEU A 300 -9.77 14.75 6.14
C LEU A 300 -9.94 13.78 4.96
N ALA A 301 -9.87 12.46 5.19
CA ALA A 301 -10.08 11.48 4.12
C ALA A 301 -11.54 11.40 3.65
N ALA A 302 -12.53 11.70 4.51
CA ALA A 302 -13.93 11.80 4.13
C ALA A 302 -14.17 13.06 3.29
N ARG A 303 -13.73 14.22 3.79
CA ARG A 303 -13.86 15.50 3.08
C ARG A 303 -13.05 15.55 1.78
N ALA A 304 -11.88 14.91 1.74
CA ALA A 304 -11.12 14.71 0.51
C ALA A 304 -11.94 14.03 -0.60
N ARG A 305 -12.64 12.95 -0.24
CA ARG A 305 -13.47 12.19 -1.18
C ARG A 305 -14.70 12.96 -1.66
N ASN A 306 -15.20 13.88 -0.84
CA ASN A 306 -16.35 14.73 -1.16
C ASN A 306 -15.96 16.07 -1.81
N ASN A 307 -14.66 16.37 -2.00
CA ASN A 307 -14.14 17.67 -2.43
C ASN A 307 -14.49 18.84 -1.48
N GLU A 308 -14.45 18.59 -0.18
CA GLU A 308 -14.79 19.53 0.91
C GLU A 308 -13.55 19.98 1.72
N LEU A 309 -12.35 19.83 1.15
CA LEU A 309 -11.11 20.27 1.77
C LEU A 309 -10.91 21.77 1.57
N GLU A 310 -10.42 22.44 2.62
CA GLU A 310 -10.02 23.83 2.56
C GLU A 310 -8.55 23.96 2.11
N PRO A 311 -8.17 25.06 1.42
CA PRO A 311 -6.79 25.25 0.94
C PRO A 311 -5.71 25.11 2.03
N ARG A 312 -5.98 25.65 3.23
CA ARG A 312 -5.07 25.56 4.38
C ARG A 312 -4.76 24.13 4.84
N GLU A 313 -5.62 23.17 4.46
CA GLU A 313 -5.48 21.77 4.83
C GLU A 313 -4.58 21.03 3.85
N VAL A 314 -4.45 21.49 2.60
CA VAL A 314 -3.56 20.87 1.60
C VAL A 314 -2.22 21.60 1.45
N GLU A 315 -2.14 22.84 1.93
CA GLU A 315 -0.92 23.64 1.91
C GLU A 315 -0.07 23.47 3.18
N GLY A 316 1.21 23.82 3.10
CA GLY A 316 2.11 23.86 4.26
C GLY A 316 2.43 22.49 4.86
N GLY A 317 2.44 21.44 4.05
CA GLY A 317 3.03 20.15 4.40
C GLY A 317 4.55 20.27 4.53
N THR A 318 5.13 19.52 5.46
CA THR A 318 6.58 19.42 5.68
C THR A 318 7.09 18.01 5.38
N PHE A 319 6.21 17.02 5.41
CA PHE A 319 6.51 15.63 5.10
C PHE A 319 5.25 14.91 4.64
N THR A 320 5.36 13.97 3.70
CA THR A 320 4.21 13.16 3.24
C THR A 320 4.36 11.68 3.59
N VAL A 321 3.26 11.05 3.99
CA VAL A 321 3.10 9.59 4.10
C VAL A 321 2.13 9.12 3.02
N SER A 322 2.61 8.23 2.15
CA SER A 322 1.83 7.60 1.08
C SER A 322 1.72 6.11 1.33
N ASN A 323 0.50 5.60 1.54
CA ASN A 323 0.27 4.18 1.82
C ASN A 323 -0.38 3.47 0.64
N LEU A 324 0.36 2.55 0.00
CA LEU A 324 -0.15 1.69 -1.07
C LEU A 324 -0.30 0.23 -0.63
N GLY A 325 -0.11 -0.07 0.65
CA GLY A 325 -0.21 -1.42 1.19
C GLY A 325 -1.58 -2.06 0.99
N MET A 326 -2.65 -1.25 0.98
CA MET A 326 -4.01 -1.74 0.70
C MET A 326 -4.21 -2.21 -0.75
N PHE A 327 -3.38 -1.73 -1.68
CA PHE A 327 -3.37 -2.16 -3.08
C PHE A 327 -2.37 -3.30 -3.33
N GLY A 328 -1.68 -3.78 -2.29
CA GLY A 328 -0.78 -4.92 -2.36
C GLY A 328 0.63 -4.63 -2.87
N ALA A 329 1.01 -3.36 -3.04
CA ALA A 329 2.37 -2.98 -3.41
C ALA A 329 3.38 -3.35 -2.31
N GLU A 330 4.39 -4.15 -2.61
CA GLU A 330 5.39 -4.58 -1.61
C GLU A 330 6.31 -3.43 -1.17
N GLY A 331 6.78 -2.63 -2.12
CA GLY A 331 7.54 -1.41 -1.93
C GLY A 331 7.45 -0.56 -3.21
N PHE A 332 7.64 0.75 -3.10
CA PHE A 332 7.54 1.65 -4.26
C PHE A 332 8.34 2.93 -4.03
N THR A 333 8.67 3.65 -5.11
CA THR A 333 9.45 4.88 -5.04
C THR A 333 8.52 6.11 -5.16
N PRO A 334 7.98 6.64 -4.04
CA PRO A 334 7.11 7.82 -4.10
C PRO A 334 7.84 9.04 -4.69
N ILE A 335 7.10 9.91 -5.38
CA ILE A 335 7.59 11.20 -5.86
C ILE A 335 7.36 12.25 -4.76
N ILE A 336 8.36 13.10 -4.53
CA ILE A 336 8.32 14.10 -3.45
C ILE A 336 7.26 15.16 -3.78
N ASN A 337 6.44 15.50 -2.80
CA ASN A 337 5.43 16.55 -2.91
C ASN A 337 6.06 17.92 -2.62
N ARG A 338 6.75 18.50 -3.60
CA ARG A 338 7.42 19.81 -3.42
C ARG A 338 6.42 20.87 -2.90
N PRO A 339 6.85 21.75 -1.99
CA PRO A 339 8.23 22.04 -1.60
C PRO A 339 8.81 21.15 -0.49
N GLU A 340 8.14 20.08 -0.06
CA GLU A 340 8.73 19.11 0.89
C GLU A 340 10.03 18.49 0.32
N THR A 341 10.89 17.99 1.20
CA THR A 341 12.18 17.39 0.80
C THR A 341 12.20 15.87 0.92
N ALA A 342 11.21 15.27 1.59
CA ALA A 342 11.11 13.82 1.76
C ALA A 342 9.65 13.33 1.80
N ILE A 343 9.45 12.06 1.42
CA ILE A 343 8.17 11.36 1.44
C ILE A 343 8.38 9.88 1.78
N LEU A 344 7.55 9.37 2.68
CA LEU A 344 7.55 7.97 3.09
C LEU A 344 6.47 7.17 2.35
N GLY A 345 6.90 6.16 1.61
CA GLY A 345 6.07 5.12 1.04
C GLY A 345 5.88 3.96 2.01
N VAL A 346 4.64 3.51 2.17
CA VAL A 346 4.28 2.38 3.04
C VAL A 346 3.76 1.25 2.17
N GLY A 347 4.50 0.14 2.17
CA GLY A 347 4.17 -1.09 1.44
C GLY A 347 3.14 -1.96 2.12
N ALA A 348 2.84 -3.10 1.51
CA ALA A 348 1.86 -4.04 1.99
C ALA A 348 2.43 -4.92 3.08
N MET A 349 1.65 -5.10 4.16
CA MET A 349 1.98 -6.06 5.20
C MET A 349 1.82 -7.49 4.68
N ARG A 350 2.81 -8.34 4.94
CA ARG A 350 2.80 -9.76 4.56
C ARG A 350 3.29 -10.62 5.72
N ALA A 351 2.55 -11.69 6.00
CA ALA A 351 3.01 -12.72 6.92
C ALA A 351 4.13 -13.52 6.24
N LYS A 352 5.33 -13.51 6.83
CA LYS A 352 6.51 -14.27 6.38
C LYS A 352 7.05 -15.10 7.55
N PRO A 353 7.58 -16.32 7.31
CA PRO A 353 8.31 -17.06 8.33
C PRO A 353 9.68 -16.43 8.55
N VAL A 354 10.03 -16.12 9.80
CA VAL A 354 11.30 -15.50 10.19
C VAL A 354 11.95 -16.34 11.28
N LEU A 355 13.27 -16.55 11.17
CA LEU A 355 14.06 -17.24 12.19
C LEU A 355 14.45 -16.23 13.29
N LYS A 356 13.92 -16.39 14.51
CA LYS A 356 14.23 -15.52 15.65
C LYS A 356 14.57 -16.37 16.86
N GLY A 357 15.78 -16.20 17.41
CA GLY A 357 16.25 -16.99 18.56
C GLY A 357 16.18 -18.51 18.33
N GLY A 358 16.56 -18.98 17.13
CA GLY A 358 16.50 -20.39 16.76
C GLY A 358 15.10 -20.93 16.40
N ARG A 359 14.03 -20.12 16.54
CA ARG A 359 12.64 -20.53 16.28
C ARG A 359 12.11 -19.95 15.00
N LEU A 360 11.33 -20.75 14.27
CA LEU A 360 10.59 -20.27 13.11
C LEU A 360 9.30 -19.63 13.60
N GLU A 361 9.17 -18.32 13.41
CA GLU A 361 8.02 -17.55 13.83
C GLU A 361 7.30 -16.92 12.64
N LYS A 362 5.98 -16.89 12.69
CA LYS A 362 5.16 -16.13 11.75
C LYS A 362 5.24 -14.65 12.14
N ARG A 363 5.88 -13.84 11.29
CA ARG A 363 6.02 -12.41 11.49
C ARG A 363 5.33 -11.64 10.36
N SER A 364 4.76 -10.49 10.68
CA SER A 364 4.18 -9.58 9.70
C SER A 364 5.23 -8.54 9.32
N LEU A 365 5.78 -8.64 8.10
CA LEU A 365 6.78 -7.70 7.60
C LEU A 365 6.13 -6.67 6.69
N MET A 366 6.70 -5.47 6.66
CA MET A 366 6.28 -4.36 5.81
C MET A 366 7.52 -3.60 5.32
N THR A 367 7.51 -3.15 4.07
CA THR A 367 8.58 -2.31 3.53
C THR A 367 8.22 -0.84 3.67
N LEU A 368 9.14 -0.06 4.24
CA LEU A 368 9.13 1.39 4.19
C LEU A 368 10.05 1.87 3.07
N SER A 369 9.63 2.89 2.34
CA SER A 369 10.39 3.46 1.21
C SER A 369 10.51 4.97 1.37
N LEU A 370 11.66 5.46 1.82
CA LEU A 370 11.90 6.89 1.96
C LEU A 370 12.49 7.44 0.68
N SER A 371 11.74 8.28 -0.03
CA SER A 371 12.28 9.10 -1.12
C SER A 371 12.64 10.48 -0.57
N PHE A 372 13.82 10.98 -0.92
CA PHE A 372 14.32 12.28 -0.45
C PHE A 372 15.12 13.01 -1.54
N ASP A 373 15.24 14.33 -1.39
CA ASP A 373 16.07 15.19 -2.23
C ASP A 373 17.52 15.13 -1.76
N HIS A 374 18.37 14.42 -2.50
CA HIS A 374 19.77 14.17 -2.14
C HIS A 374 20.67 15.43 -2.24
N ARG A 375 20.11 16.58 -2.62
CA ARG A 375 20.80 17.88 -2.48
C ARG A 375 20.76 18.41 -1.05
N ILE A 376 19.84 17.89 -0.22
CA ILE A 376 19.48 18.42 1.10
C ILE A 376 19.68 17.35 2.18
N ILE A 377 19.27 16.12 1.89
CA ILE A 377 19.36 14.99 2.80
C ILE A 377 20.37 14.00 2.22
N ASP A 378 21.44 13.74 2.96
CA ASP A 378 22.43 12.74 2.58
C ASP A 378 21.94 11.32 2.88
N GLY A 379 22.51 10.33 2.18
CA GLY A 379 22.14 8.92 2.35
C GLY A 379 22.31 8.38 3.78
N SER A 380 23.31 8.87 4.54
CA SER A 380 23.50 8.48 5.94
C SER A 380 22.38 9.00 6.83
N LEU A 381 22.03 10.28 6.71
CA LEU A 381 20.94 10.90 7.47
C LEU A 381 19.59 10.22 7.16
N ALA A 382 19.33 9.93 5.88
CA ALA A 382 18.14 9.19 5.46
C ALA A 382 18.08 7.79 6.08
N ALA A 383 19.21 7.06 6.09
CA ALA A 383 19.31 5.73 6.67
C ALA A 383 19.15 5.75 8.20
N GLU A 384 19.75 6.73 8.89
CA GLU A 384 19.57 6.93 10.33
C GLU A 384 18.11 7.19 10.68
N PHE A 385 17.42 8.07 9.93
CA PHE A 385 16.00 8.33 10.13
C PHE A 385 15.13 7.08 9.92
N LEU A 386 15.35 6.31 8.85
CA LEU A 386 14.62 5.06 8.63
C LEU A 386 14.91 4.01 9.71
N SER A 387 16.17 3.87 10.12
CA SER A 387 16.59 2.96 11.18
C SER A 387 15.95 3.32 12.51
N ARG A 388 15.87 4.62 12.83
CA ARG A 388 15.14 5.09 14.01
C ARG A 388 13.66 4.77 13.93
N LEU A 389 13.03 5.04 12.79
CA LEU A 389 11.61 4.73 12.60
C LEU A 389 11.35 3.23 12.71
N LYS A 390 12.24 2.39 12.19
CA LYS A 390 12.21 0.94 12.36
C LYS A 390 12.26 0.54 13.83
N GLU A 391 13.22 1.06 14.59
CA GLU A 391 13.35 0.77 16.03
C GLU A 391 12.03 1.07 16.77
N MET A 392 11.43 2.23 16.49
CA MET A 392 10.17 2.65 17.11
C MET A 392 9.00 1.72 16.74
N LEU A 393 8.93 1.28 15.48
CA LEU A 393 7.85 0.43 14.97
C LEU A 393 8.02 -1.05 15.35
N GLU A 394 9.25 -1.52 15.52
CA GLU A 394 9.57 -2.87 15.99
C GLU A 394 9.51 -2.99 17.53
N SER A 395 9.59 -1.86 18.25
CA SER A 395 9.43 -1.80 19.71
C SER A 395 8.40 -0.71 20.14
N PRO A 396 7.12 -0.84 19.76
CA PRO A 396 6.11 0.19 19.99
C PRO A 396 5.52 0.16 21.40
N HIS A 397 5.60 -0.96 22.12
CA HIS A 397 4.98 -1.16 23.44
C HIS A 397 5.33 -0.08 24.48
N PRO A 398 6.60 0.31 24.67
CA PRO A 398 6.97 1.34 25.65
C PRO A 398 6.38 2.73 25.33
N TRP A 399 6.13 3.03 24.06
CA TRP A 399 5.57 4.32 23.62
C TRP A 399 4.10 4.49 23.99
N PHE A 400 3.41 3.39 24.29
CA PHE A 400 2.00 3.36 24.68
C PHE A 400 1.79 2.80 26.09
N GLU A 401 2.86 2.60 26.86
CA GLU A 401 2.80 2.02 28.21
C GLU A 401 2.06 0.66 28.24
N LEU A 402 2.26 -0.15 27.20
CA LEU A 402 1.68 -1.49 27.06
C LEU A 402 2.74 -2.56 27.27
N GLU A 403 2.29 -3.75 27.68
CA GLU A 403 3.14 -4.94 27.75
C GLU A 403 2.92 -5.85 26.52
N PRO A 404 3.96 -6.49 25.98
CA PRO A 404 3.80 -7.46 24.90
C PRO A 404 2.93 -8.65 25.32
N ARG A 405 1.93 -9.02 24.49
CA ARG A 405 1.21 -10.28 24.70
C ARG A 405 2.14 -11.48 24.47
N SER A 406 1.96 -12.55 25.24
CA SER A 406 2.82 -13.74 25.20
C SER A 406 2.92 -14.31 23.78
N SER A 407 4.16 -14.49 23.30
CA SER A 407 4.54 -14.80 21.92
C SER A 407 4.17 -16.21 21.42
N GLY A 408 3.50 -17.03 22.23
CA GLY A 408 3.19 -18.43 21.90
C GLY A 408 2.39 -18.62 20.61
N GLU A 409 1.58 -17.63 20.22
CA GLU A 409 0.75 -17.68 18.99
C GLU A 409 1.55 -17.47 17.69
N ASN A 410 2.74 -16.87 17.76
CA ASN A 410 3.57 -16.59 16.58
C ASN A 410 4.51 -17.73 16.25
N VAL A 411 4.66 -18.71 17.14
CA VAL A 411 5.63 -19.79 16.97
C VAL A 411 5.05 -20.83 16.02
N LEU A 412 5.72 -21.05 14.88
CA LEU A 412 5.35 -22.09 13.93
C LEU A 412 5.91 -23.47 14.36
N ALA A 413 7.03 -23.48 15.08
CA ALA A 413 7.65 -24.66 15.70
C ALA A 413 8.63 -24.23 16.82
N GLY A 414 8.80 -25.04 17.88
CA GLY A 414 9.61 -24.73 19.08
C GLY A 414 8.74 -24.56 20.31
N GLY A 415 9.04 -25.18 21.44
CA GLY A 415 8.42 -24.86 22.74
C GLY A 415 9.17 -23.75 23.50
N SER A 416 8.54 -23.13 24.50
CA SER A 416 9.10 -22.01 25.29
C SER A 416 9.85 -22.43 26.55
N SER A 417 9.87 -23.73 26.84
CA SER A 417 10.45 -24.24 28.08
C SER A 417 11.93 -24.53 27.89
N THR A 418 12.72 -24.30 28.94
CA THR A 418 14.12 -24.69 28.98
C THR A 418 14.24 -26.21 29.12
N PRO A 419 15.36 -26.81 28.70
CA PRO A 419 15.66 -28.23 28.93
C PRO A 419 15.49 -28.67 30.40
N VAL A 420 15.87 -27.81 31.34
CA VAL A 420 15.67 -28.03 32.79
C VAL A 420 14.19 -28.07 33.16
N GLN A 421 13.38 -27.17 32.60
CA GLN A 421 11.94 -27.14 32.83
C GLN A 421 11.24 -28.36 32.22
N TYR A 422 11.67 -28.82 31.04
CA TYR A 422 11.14 -30.04 30.44
C TYR A 422 11.46 -31.27 31.28
N ARG A 423 12.72 -31.44 31.71
CA ARG A 423 13.09 -32.59 32.55
C ARG A 423 12.32 -32.60 33.86
N LYS A 424 12.17 -31.45 34.51
CA LYS A 424 11.38 -31.31 35.74
C LYS A 424 9.91 -31.66 35.50
N ALA A 425 9.30 -31.11 34.45
CA ALA A 425 7.91 -31.42 34.10
C ALA A 425 7.69 -32.90 33.75
N TYR A 426 8.66 -33.55 33.11
CA TYR A 426 8.64 -35.01 32.89
C TYR A 426 8.67 -35.78 34.22
N GLN A 427 9.59 -35.45 35.12
CA GLN A 427 9.71 -36.10 36.43
C GLN A 427 8.47 -35.89 37.30
N ASP A 428 7.95 -34.66 37.35
CA ASP A 428 6.72 -34.32 38.06
C ASP A 428 5.52 -35.07 37.45
N GLY A 429 5.48 -35.16 36.12
CA GLY A 429 4.47 -35.91 35.37
C GLY A 429 4.51 -37.40 35.67
N ILE A 430 5.67 -38.04 35.61
CA ILE A 430 5.86 -39.46 35.97
C ILE A 430 5.49 -39.71 37.43
N SER A 431 5.89 -38.83 38.35
CA SER A 431 5.55 -38.95 39.78
C SER A 431 4.03 -38.90 39.98
N LYS A 432 3.34 -37.96 39.31
CA LYS A 432 1.87 -37.86 39.35
C LYS A 432 1.18 -39.03 38.65
N LEU A 433 1.77 -39.56 37.59
CA LEU A 433 1.25 -40.75 36.91
C LEU A 433 1.42 -42.00 37.77
N MET A 434 2.50 -42.11 38.54
CA MET A 434 2.70 -43.18 39.53
C MET A 434 1.61 -43.17 40.61
N GLU A 435 1.15 -41.99 41.04
CA GLU A 435 0.06 -41.86 42.02
C GLU A 435 -1.31 -42.26 41.44
N THR A 436 -1.57 -41.94 40.18
CA THR A 436 -2.90 -42.07 39.55
C THR A 436 -3.08 -43.30 38.69
N ALA A 437 -2.01 -43.82 38.11
CA ALA A 437 -1.99 -44.93 37.14
C ALA A 437 -0.66 -45.72 37.22
N PRO A 438 -0.35 -46.37 38.36
CA PRO A 438 0.92 -47.06 38.57
C PRO A 438 1.16 -48.18 37.54
N ASP A 439 0.12 -48.91 37.13
CA ASP A 439 0.24 -49.98 36.13
C ASP A 439 0.68 -49.46 34.76
N ALA A 440 0.31 -48.24 34.39
CA ALA A 440 0.73 -47.63 33.14
C ALA A 440 2.21 -47.22 33.17
N VAL A 441 2.67 -46.69 34.31
CA VAL A 441 4.09 -46.35 34.50
C VAL A 441 4.94 -47.61 34.59
N LEU A 442 4.49 -48.63 35.34
CA LEU A 442 5.16 -49.92 35.42
C LEU A 442 5.17 -50.64 34.08
N GLY A 443 4.08 -50.57 33.30
CA GLY A 443 4.02 -51.11 31.95
C GLY A 443 4.97 -50.38 30.98
N PHE A 444 5.05 -49.04 31.07
CA PHE A 444 6.03 -48.25 30.31
C PHE A 444 7.47 -48.57 30.73
N SER A 445 7.72 -48.73 32.04
CA SER A 445 9.00 -49.16 32.59
C SER A 445 9.36 -50.58 32.13
N ALA A 446 8.40 -51.51 32.09
CA ALA A 446 8.61 -52.88 31.63
C ALA A 446 8.87 -52.97 30.12
N LEU A 447 8.20 -52.14 29.32
CA LEU A 447 8.46 -52.01 27.88
C LEU A 447 9.85 -51.44 27.59
N THR A 448 10.39 -50.65 28.51
CA THR A 448 11.71 -50.05 28.39
C THR A 448 12.79 -50.87 29.10
N GLU A 449 12.45 -51.74 30.06
CA GLU A 449 13.39 -52.55 30.84
C GLU A 449 14.31 -53.44 30.00
N GLY A 450 13.78 -54.14 29.00
CA GLY A 450 14.61 -54.98 28.11
C GLY A 450 15.55 -54.20 27.19
N VAL A 451 15.33 -52.90 27.02
CA VAL A 451 16.19 -51.98 26.24
C VAL A 451 17.10 -51.17 27.16
N MET A 452 16.67 -50.91 28.41
CA MET A 452 17.30 -49.95 29.33
C MET A 452 18.03 -50.62 30.52
N PHE A 453 17.54 -51.73 31.05
CA PHE A 453 17.99 -52.30 32.35
C PHE A 453 18.56 -53.73 32.28
N ASP A 454 18.65 -54.36 31.11
CA ASP A 454 19.40 -55.63 30.98
C ASP A 454 20.92 -55.36 30.93
N ASP A 455 21.70 -55.97 31.81
CA ASP A 455 23.17 -55.80 31.91
C ASP A 455 23.96 -56.60 30.84
N GLY A 456 23.32 -56.90 29.70
CA GLY A 456 23.99 -57.40 28.50
C GLY A 456 25.02 -56.41 27.92
N GLU A 457 25.71 -56.82 26.84
CA GLU A 457 26.94 -56.25 26.24
C GLU A 457 27.05 -54.72 25.98
N ILE A 458 26.02 -53.91 26.25
CA ILE A 458 25.97 -52.47 25.94
C ILE A 458 26.08 -51.63 27.24
N SER A 459 27.05 -50.70 27.27
CA SER A 459 27.29 -49.80 28.40
C SER A 459 26.11 -48.83 28.66
N ARG A 460 25.96 -48.36 29.90
CA ARG A 460 24.95 -47.38 30.30
C ARG A 460 25.01 -46.08 29.48
N LEU A 461 26.22 -45.60 29.20
CA LEU A 461 26.44 -44.44 28.32
C LEU A 461 25.89 -44.69 26.91
N ASN A 462 26.21 -45.84 26.31
CA ASN A 462 25.74 -46.16 24.97
C ASN A 462 24.22 -46.31 24.90
N LYS A 463 23.59 -46.81 25.97
CA LYS A 463 22.13 -46.86 26.09
C LYS A 463 21.52 -45.46 26.08
N GLU A 464 22.05 -44.52 26.87
CA GLU A 464 21.54 -43.14 26.88
C GLU A 464 21.74 -42.45 25.53
N LEU A 465 22.86 -42.69 24.84
CA LEU A 465 23.07 -42.17 23.49
C LEU A 465 22.06 -42.76 22.47
N ILE A 466 21.79 -44.06 22.52
CA ILE A 466 20.75 -44.69 21.68
C ILE A 466 19.37 -44.08 21.97
N LEU A 467 19.08 -43.77 23.23
CA LEU A 467 17.81 -43.18 23.64
C LEU A 467 17.70 -41.70 23.25
N VAL A 468 18.79 -40.95 23.23
CA VAL A 468 18.84 -39.62 22.60
C VAL A 468 18.44 -39.73 21.13
N ALA A 469 19.00 -40.69 20.40
CA ALA A 469 18.65 -40.93 19.01
C ALA A 469 17.15 -41.26 18.85
N LEU A 470 16.63 -42.21 19.63
CA LEU A 470 15.23 -42.62 19.57
C LEU A 470 14.28 -41.47 19.95
N ALA A 471 14.61 -40.70 20.99
CA ALA A 471 13.83 -39.56 21.44
C ALA A 471 13.72 -38.47 20.37
N VAL A 472 14.82 -38.19 19.66
CA VAL A 472 14.85 -37.30 18.50
C VAL A 472 13.98 -37.84 17.37
N TYR A 473 14.03 -39.15 17.11
CA TYR A 473 13.24 -39.80 16.06
C TYR A 473 11.72 -39.70 16.33
N ILE A 474 11.28 -39.94 17.57
CA ILE A 474 9.87 -39.84 17.96
C ILE A 474 9.42 -38.41 18.31
N LYS A 475 10.33 -37.43 18.25
CA LYS A 475 10.08 -35.99 18.50
C LYS A 475 9.52 -35.70 19.89
N CYS A 476 9.98 -36.42 20.91
CA CYS A 476 9.55 -36.18 22.29
C CYS A 476 10.53 -35.25 23.02
N GLU A 477 10.15 -33.97 23.20
CA GLU A 477 10.96 -32.94 23.86
C GLU A 477 11.39 -33.35 25.29
N TYR A 478 10.50 -34.01 26.02
CA TYR A 478 10.76 -34.52 27.37
C TYR A 478 11.82 -35.62 27.39
N CYS A 479 11.72 -36.58 26.46
CA CYS A 479 12.70 -37.67 26.37
C CYS A 479 14.05 -37.16 25.90
N ILE A 480 14.09 -36.19 24.97
CA ILE A 480 15.34 -35.56 24.52
C ILE A 480 16.04 -34.93 25.73
N ALA A 481 15.34 -34.09 26.51
CA ALA A 481 15.93 -33.44 27.68
C ALA A 481 16.40 -34.45 28.74
N ALA A 482 15.63 -35.51 28.99
CA ALA A 482 15.97 -36.52 29.98
C ALA A 482 17.22 -37.33 29.60
N HIS A 483 17.28 -37.84 28.37
CA HIS A 483 18.37 -38.71 27.93
C HIS A 483 19.65 -37.92 27.62
N VAL A 484 19.56 -36.67 27.13
CA VAL A 484 20.74 -35.80 27.01
C VAL A 484 21.35 -35.54 28.38
N TYR A 485 20.54 -35.21 29.40
CA TYR A 485 21.04 -35.02 30.76
C TYR A 485 21.72 -36.28 31.29
N ASN A 486 21.05 -37.43 31.19
CA ASN A 486 21.59 -38.68 31.71
C ASN A 486 22.87 -39.09 30.97
N ALA A 487 22.95 -38.90 29.65
CA ALA A 487 24.16 -39.17 28.88
C ALA A 487 25.35 -38.34 29.39
N LEU A 488 25.15 -37.03 29.64
CA LEU A 488 26.19 -36.15 30.18
C LEU A 488 26.64 -36.58 31.59
N GLU A 489 25.72 -36.97 32.47
CA GLU A 489 26.05 -37.53 33.80
C GLU A 489 26.84 -38.83 33.71
N GLN A 490 26.61 -39.64 32.68
CA GLN A 490 27.40 -40.85 32.40
C GLN A 490 28.74 -40.55 31.70
N GLY A 491 29.10 -39.27 31.53
CA GLY A 491 30.38 -38.84 30.96
C GLY A 491 30.39 -38.70 29.44
N ALA A 492 29.23 -38.61 28.78
CA ALA A 492 29.18 -38.28 27.36
C ALA A 492 29.80 -36.90 27.09
N SER A 493 30.60 -36.80 26.04
CA SER A 493 30.94 -35.49 25.46
C SER A 493 29.75 -34.89 24.71
N PRO A 494 29.63 -33.55 24.62
CA PRO A 494 28.63 -32.90 23.76
C PRO A 494 28.66 -33.41 22.32
N GLU A 495 29.84 -33.70 21.79
CA GLU A 495 30.02 -34.27 20.44
C GLU A 495 29.37 -35.65 20.31
N GLN A 496 29.52 -36.53 21.31
CA GLN A 496 28.89 -37.87 21.29
C GLN A 496 27.36 -37.79 21.36
N VAL A 497 26.82 -36.84 22.13
CA VAL A 497 25.36 -36.62 22.19
C VAL A 497 24.83 -36.09 20.86
N LEU A 498 25.54 -35.16 20.22
CA LEU A 498 25.20 -34.66 18.88
C LEU A 498 25.29 -35.76 17.83
N GLU A 499 26.34 -36.58 17.86
CA GLU A 499 26.51 -37.72 16.96
C GLU A 499 25.36 -38.71 17.11
N ALA A 500 24.95 -39.02 18.33
CA ALA A 500 23.82 -39.88 18.60
C ALA A 500 22.49 -39.29 18.10
N ALA A 501 22.25 -37.99 18.34
CA ALA A 501 21.10 -37.29 17.77
C ALA A 501 21.12 -37.30 16.22
N ASN A 502 22.32 -37.24 15.63
CA ASN A 502 22.52 -37.29 14.19
C ASN A 502 22.28 -38.69 13.60
N VAL A 503 22.41 -39.79 14.36
CA VAL A 503 22.05 -41.13 13.86
C VAL A 503 20.57 -41.19 13.45
N SER A 504 19.69 -40.46 14.14
CA SER A 504 18.27 -40.35 13.82
C SER A 504 17.99 -39.62 12.51
N VAL A 505 18.92 -38.77 12.05
CA VAL A 505 18.87 -38.06 10.77
C VAL A 505 18.80 -39.03 9.60
N PHE A 506 19.45 -40.19 9.73
CA PHE A 506 19.47 -41.22 8.70
C PHE A 506 18.10 -41.87 8.46
N PHE A 507 17.18 -41.78 9.44
CA PHE A 507 15.88 -42.46 9.40
C PHE A 507 14.67 -41.51 9.36
N GLY A 508 14.79 -40.23 9.73
CA GLY A 508 13.64 -39.34 10.02
C GLY A 508 13.32 -38.18 9.05
N GLY A 509 14.22 -37.78 8.14
CA GLY A 509 14.00 -36.71 7.14
C GLY A 509 14.01 -35.25 7.68
N GLY A 510 14.17 -34.26 6.78
CA GLY A 510 14.71 -32.89 7.00
C GLY A 510 14.04 -31.90 7.99
N ALA A 511 12.73 -31.69 7.95
CA ALA A 511 12.10 -30.55 8.64
C ALA A 511 11.91 -30.75 10.16
N ALA A 512 11.82 -31.99 10.61
CA ALA A 512 11.82 -32.31 12.04
C ALA A 512 13.21 -32.17 12.68
N LEU A 513 14.27 -32.22 11.85
CA LEU A 513 15.66 -32.18 12.28
C LEU A 513 16.05 -30.80 12.79
N ALA A 514 15.63 -29.73 12.12
CA ALA A 514 15.98 -28.38 12.53
C ALA A 514 15.48 -28.08 13.94
N HIS A 515 14.25 -28.51 14.26
CA HIS A 515 13.67 -28.34 15.58
C HIS A 515 14.37 -29.21 16.64
N SER A 516 14.55 -30.50 16.39
CA SER A 516 15.13 -31.43 17.38
C SER A 516 16.64 -31.25 17.57
N ALA A 517 17.37 -30.83 16.53
CA ALA A 517 18.81 -30.55 16.62
C ALA A 517 19.08 -29.25 17.40
N VAL A 518 18.27 -28.20 17.15
CA VAL A 518 18.29 -26.98 17.98
C VAL A 518 17.97 -27.34 19.44
N MET A 519 16.94 -28.17 19.66
CA MET A 519 16.60 -28.63 21.01
C MET A 519 17.73 -29.40 21.71
N VAL A 520 18.45 -30.27 21.00
CA VAL A 520 19.63 -30.98 21.56
C VAL A 520 20.76 -30.00 21.86
N GLN A 521 21.02 -29.02 20.99
CA GLN A 521 22.02 -27.97 21.24
C GLN A 521 21.65 -27.12 22.47
N ASP A 522 20.40 -26.69 22.58
CA ASP A 522 19.90 -25.96 23.75
C ASP A 522 20.06 -26.79 25.04
N CYS A 523 19.81 -28.12 24.97
CA CYS A 523 20.06 -29.03 26.09
C CYS A 523 21.53 -29.08 26.49
N LEU A 524 22.43 -29.18 25.51
CA LEU A 524 23.87 -29.21 25.77
C LEU A 524 24.34 -27.89 26.40
N GLU A 525 23.95 -26.74 25.86
CA GLU A 525 24.29 -25.43 26.44
C GLU A 525 23.74 -25.27 27.87
N ALA A 526 22.51 -25.72 28.12
CA ALA A 526 21.88 -25.59 29.43
C ALA A 526 22.47 -26.53 30.49
N PHE A 527 22.89 -27.73 30.10
CA PHE A 527 23.37 -28.75 31.04
C PHE A 527 24.89 -28.76 31.19
N SER A 528 25.67 -28.35 30.19
CA SER A 528 27.14 -28.27 30.27
C SER A 528 27.64 -27.10 31.13
N ASN A 529 26.77 -26.12 31.45
CA ASN A 529 27.08 -24.99 32.33
C ASN A 529 26.76 -25.26 33.82
N ARG A 530 26.66 -26.54 34.24
CA ARG A 530 26.34 -26.94 35.62
C ARG A 530 27.52 -27.53 36.38
#